data_AF-A0A420EQZ6-F1
#
_entry.id   AF-A0A420EQZ6-F1
#
_cell.length_a   1.000
_cell.length_b   1.000
_cell.length_c   1.000
_cell.angle_alpha   90.00
_cell.angle_beta   90.00
_cell.angle_gamma   90.00
#
_symmetry.space_group_name_H-M   'P 1'
#
loop_
_entity.id
_entity.type
_entity.pdbx_description
1 polymer ?
#
loop_
_entity_poly.entity_id
_entity_poly.type
_entity_poly.pdbx_seq_one_letter_code
_entity_poly.pdbx_strand_id
1 'polypeptide(L)'
;MTADEKTCPDCAENVKSAAKICRFCGHKFAEPGLLEQMAENAEEAAQKQVAKLEQEKAEQDAGLARGEKPKFKWMSGKGCLIVLAVLFGLVIISQISNPPVDPAGHEAREKTMDQKADSASALAESVDDNEVPPPADRSNWTYNENEDRMRGQTVYTASIRSENTVNFGFPYSGAQRMTIQLRKSPAHGNDVIFFIENGQIMCDVYDCIGAISFDGNTERLTLARSADNDSTIGFARYPEAIARKIKSADKVAVELSFYREGSRQFFFNTTNLQWDRF
;
A
#
# COMPACT_ATOMS: atom_id res chain seq x y z
N MET A 1 38.05 -20.69 -9.19
CA MET A 1 37.59 -19.29 -9.22
C MET A 1 38.83 -18.43 -9.04
N THR A 2 39.24 -17.69 -10.06
CA THR A 2 40.30 -16.69 -9.94
C THR A 2 39.82 -15.60 -8.99
N ALA A 3 40.69 -15.09 -8.11
CA ALA A 3 40.32 -14.16 -7.03
C ALA A 3 39.72 -12.80 -7.51
N ASP A 4 39.69 -12.58 -8.81
CA ASP A 4 39.32 -11.31 -9.45
C ASP A 4 37.90 -11.28 -10.04
N GLU A 5 37.07 -12.29 -9.76
CA GLU A 5 35.71 -12.39 -10.28
C GLU A 5 34.67 -12.53 -9.15
N LYS A 6 33.49 -11.96 -9.37
CA LYS A 6 32.30 -12.09 -8.53
C LYS A 6 31.08 -12.38 -9.40
N THR A 7 30.11 -13.09 -8.86
CA THR A 7 28.86 -13.40 -9.56
C THR A 7 27.82 -12.31 -9.31
N CYS A 8 27.16 -11.83 -10.37
CA CYS A 8 26.07 -10.87 -10.26
C CYS A 8 24.83 -11.51 -9.63
N PRO A 9 24.23 -10.94 -8.56
CA PRO A 9 23.09 -11.55 -7.90
C PRO A 9 21.80 -11.51 -8.75
N ASP A 10 21.66 -10.53 -9.65
CA ASP A 10 20.44 -10.38 -10.44
C ASP A 10 20.39 -11.29 -11.68
N CYS A 11 21.53 -11.54 -12.33
CA CYS A 11 21.57 -12.28 -13.60
C CYS A 11 22.51 -13.49 -13.59
N ALA A 12 23.12 -13.82 -12.45
CA ALA A 12 24.04 -14.94 -12.24
C ALA A 12 25.30 -14.99 -13.13
N GLU A 13 25.57 -13.94 -13.92
CA GLU A 13 26.77 -13.86 -14.74
C GLU A 13 28.00 -13.48 -13.92
N ASN A 14 29.15 -14.01 -14.32
CA ASN A 14 30.43 -13.69 -13.71
C ASN A 14 30.97 -12.36 -14.26
N VAL A 15 31.32 -11.46 -13.34
CA VAL A 15 31.90 -10.15 -13.63
C VAL A 15 33.16 -9.94 -12.81
N LYS A 16 34.00 -8.98 -13.21
CA LYS A 16 35.18 -8.62 -12.41
C LYS A 16 34.76 -8.16 -11.00
N SER A 17 35.51 -8.56 -9.98
CA SER A 17 35.27 -8.18 -8.59
C SER A 17 35.21 -6.66 -8.40
N ALA A 18 36.05 -5.93 -9.14
CA ALA A 18 36.09 -4.45 -9.19
C ALA A 18 34.92 -3.78 -9.94
N ALA A 19 34.01 -4.53 -10.58
CA ALA A 19 32.90 -3.94 -11.32
C ALA A 19 31.90 -3.25 -10.37
N LYS A 20 31.63 -1.96 -10.57
CA LYS A 20 30.58 -1.20 -9.85
C LYS A 20 29.18 -1.45 -10.44
N ILE A 21 29.13 -1.82 -11.73
CA ILE A 21 27.89 -2.11 -12.46
C ILE A 21 28.09 -3.41 -13.26
N CYS A 22 27.09 -4.30 -13.24
CA CYS A 22 27.08 -5.50 -14.06
C CYS A 22 26.89 -5.13 -15.54
N ARG A 23 27.83 -5.53 -16.39
CA ARG A 23 27.77 -5.27 -17.84
C ARG A 23 26.60 -5.96 -18.56
N PHE A 24 26.02 -6.98 -17.95
CA PHE A 24 25.00 -7.83 -18.58
C PHE A 24 23.58 -7.34 -18.27
N CYS A 25 23.27 -7.03 -17.02
CA CYS A 25 21.93 -6.64 -16.59
C CYS A 25 21.83 -5.21 -16.01
N GLY A 26 22.95 -4.50 -15.84
CA GLY A 26 22.96 -3.16 -15.26
C GLY A 26 22.84 -3.09 -13.73
N HIS A 27 22.86 -4.25 -13.03
CA HIS A 27 22.86 -4.30 -11.56
C HIS A 27 24.00 -3.46 -10.97
N LYS A 28 23.69 -2.58 -10.01
CA LYS A 28 24.68 -1.75 -9.30
C LYS A 28 25.12 -2.46 -8.03
N PHE A 29 26.40 -2.80 -7.94
CA PHE A 29 26.95 -3.39 -6.73
C PHE A 29 27.11 -2.31 -5.66
N ALA A 30 26.72 -2.61 -4.42
CA ALA A 30 26.97 -1.72 -3.29
C ALA A 30 28.48 -1.53 -3.11
N GLU A 31 28.93 -0.28 -2.90
CA GLU A 31 30.34 -0.02 -2.64
C GLU A 31 30.72 -0.59 -1.26
N PRO A 32 31.73 -1.48 -1.19
CA PRO A 32 32.19 -2.00 0.09
C PRO A 32 32.75 -0.83 0.91
N GLY A 33 32.11 -0.53 2.03
CA GLY A 33 32.45 0.58 2.93
C GLY A 33 31.29 1.52 3.23
N LEU A 34 30.28 1.65 2.36
CA LEU A 34 29.15 2.54 2.63
C LEU A 34 28.26 2.03 3.78
N LEU A 35 28.03 0.72 3.85
CA LEU A 35 27.27 0.11 4.95
C LEU A 35 27.99 0.22 6.30
N GLU A 36 29.32 0.14 6.28
CA GLU A 36 30.15 0.24 7.48
C GLU A 36 30.20 1.69 7.99
N GLN A 37 30.37 2.65 7.08
CA GLN A 37 30.26 4.08 7.39
C GLN A 37 28.86 4.46 7.90
N MET A 38 27.80 3.88 7.34
CA MET A 38 26.44 4.13 7.82
C MET A 38 26.21 3.54 9.23
N ALA A 39 26.80 2.37 9.53
CA ALA A 39 26.74 1.78 10.87
C ALA A 39 27.50 2.63 11.89
N GLU A 40 28.73 3.04 11.58
CA GLU A 40 29.54 3.92 12.45
C GLU A 40 28.84 5.26 12.73
N ASN A 41 28.26 5.88 11.70
CA ASN A 41 27.51 7.13 11.85
C ASN A 41 26.23 6.96 12.69
N ALA A 42 25.55 5.82 12.59
CA ALA A 42 24.37 5.52 13.39
C ALA A 42 24.71 5.29 14.87
N GLU A 43 25.83 4.61 15.15
CA GLU A 43 26.34 4.42 16.51
C GLU A 43 26.74 5.75 17.15
N GLU A 44 27.41 6.64 16.41
CA GLU A 44 27.76 7.98 16.90
C GLU A 44 26.51 8.83 17.20
N ALA A 45 25.49 8.76 16.35
CA ALA A 45 24.22 9.46 16.56
C ALA A 45 23.49 8.95 17.82
N ALA A 46 23.48 7.64 18.03
CA ALA A 46 22.89 7.03 19.22
C ALA A 46 23.62 7.45 20.50
N GLN A 47 24.96 7.47 20.50
CA GLN A 47 25.77 7.93 21.64
C GLN A 47 25.50 9.39 21.99
N LYS A 48 25.39 10.28 21.00
CA LYS A 48 25.03 11.69 21.21
C LYS A 48 23.64 11.86 21.81
N GLN A 49 22.68 11.03 21.40
CA GLN A 49 21.33 11.09 21.93
C GLN A 49 21.24 10.62 23.39
N VAL A 50 21.99 9.56 23.75
CA VAL A 50 22.11 9.10 25.14
C VAL A 50 22.76 10.18 26.01
N ALA A 51 23.86 10.79 25.57
CA ALA A 51 24.54 11.86 26.31
C ALA A 51 23.62 13.07 26.56
N LYS A 52 22.79 13.44 25.56
CA LYS A 52 21.80 14.51 25.70
C LYS A 52 20.74 14.18 26.76
N LEU A 53 20.21 12.95 26.76
CA LEU A 53 19.22 12.52 27.75
C LEU A 53 19.81 12.46 29.16
N GLU A 54 21.07 12.06 29.29
CA GLU A 54 21.79 12.07 30.57
C GLU A 54 21.99 13.50 31.10
N GLN A 55 22.31 14.46 30.22
CA GLN A 55 22.40 15.88 30.59
C GLN A 55 21.03 16.44 31.01
N GLU A 56 19.97 16.19 30.24
CA GLU A 56 18.61 16.62 30.57
C GLU A 56 18.14 16.03 31.91
N LYS A 57 18.46 14.76 32.17
CA LYS A 57 18.17 14.10 33.45
C LYS A 57 18.98 14.71 34.60
N ALA A 58 20.28 14.96 34.40
CA ALA A 58 21.11 15.58 35.42
C ALA A 58 20.64 17.02 35.77
N GLU A 59 20.19 17.79 34.78
CA GLU A 59 19.57 19.11 35.01
C GLU A 59 18.24 19.00 35.78
N GLN A 60 17.41 18.00 35.46
CA GLN A 60 16.17 17.75 36.19
C GLN A 60 16.42 17.35 37.65
N ASP A 61 17.37 16.45 37.89
CA ASP A 61 17.75 16.01 39.24
C ASP A 61 18.37 17.17 40.05
N ALA A 62 19.18 18.01 39.41
CA ALA A 62 19.74 19.23 40.03
C ALA A 62 18.68 20.32 40.27
N GLY A 63 17.66 20.44 39.42
CA GLY A 63 16.50 21.31 39.64
C GLY A 63 15.67 20.84 40.84
N LEU A 64 15.45 19.52 40.96
CA LEU A 64 14.75 18.92 42.10
C LEU A 64 15.50 19.15 43.41
N ALA A 65 16.84 19.02 43.41
CA ALA A 65 17.68 19.30 44.58
C ALA A 65 17.65 20.79 45.01
N ARG A 66 17.40 21.71 44.07
CA ARG A 66 17.22 23.15 44.33
C ARG A 66 15.78 23.54 44.71
N GLY A 67 14.86 22.57 44.82
CA GLY A 67 13.46 22.80 45.19
C GLY A 67 12.61 23.39 44.05
N GLU A 68 13.10 23.36 42.81
CA GLU A 68 12.33 23.80 41.65
C GLU A 68 11.27 22.74 41.32
N LYS A 69 9.99 23.07 41.50
CA LYS A 69 8.90 22.14 41.13
C LYS A 69 8.91 21.92 39.62
N PRO A 70 8.86 20.66 39.12
CA PRO A 70 8.80 20.41 37.69
C PRO A 70 7.56 21.13 37.12
N LYS A 71 7.75 21.89 36.04
CA LYS A 71 6.66 22.57 35.33
C LYS A 71 5.80 21.54 34.63
N PHE A 72 4.92 20.88 35.38
CA PHE A 72 3.90 20.01 34.85
C PHE A 72 2.90 20.88 34.08
N LYS A 73 2.97 20.85 32.75
CA LYS A 73 2.05 21.58 31.89
C LYS A 73 0.71 20.86 31.93
N TRP A 74 -0.09 21.18 32.94
CA TRP A 74 -1.45 20.70 33.09
C TRP A 74 -2.25 21.10 31.85
N MET A 75 -2.55 20.11 31.01
CA MET A 75 -3.41 20.27 29.85
C MET A 75 -4.85 20.39 30.37
N SER A 76 -5.21 21.60 30.74
CA SER A 76 -6.55 21.94 31.21
C SER A 76 -7.58 21.71 30.09
N GLY A 77 -8.56 20.84 30.35
CA GLY A 77 -9.82 20.78 29.61
C GLY A 77 -10.07 19.50 28.83
N LYS A 78 -11.09 18.75 29.27
CA LYS A 78 -11.81 17.67 28.55
C LYS A 78 -11.13 16.31 28.35
N GLY A 79 -9.79 16.20 28.41
CA GLY A 79 -9.09 14.92 28.17
C GLY A 79 -9.19 13.87 29.29
N CYS A 80 -9.34 14.27 30.55
CA CYS A 80 -9.27 13.36 31.71
C CYS A 80 -10.52 12.46 31.86
N LEU A 81 -11.68 12.90 31.35
CA LEU A 81 -12.93 12.14 31.44
C LEU A 81 -12.98 10.94 30.46
N ILE A 82 -12.22 10.98 29.36
CA ILE A 82 -12.24 9.95 28.33
C ILE A 82 -11.44 8.72 28.77
N VAL A 83 -10.36 8.91 29.54
CA VAL A 83 -9.48 7.82 29.99
C VAL A 83 -10.18 6.88 30.99
N LEU A 84 -11.09 7.41 31.82
CA LEU A 84 -11.85 6.59 32.79
C LEU A 84 -13.00 5.79 32.15
N ALA A 85 -13.56 6.24 31.02
CA ALA A 85 -14.67 5.57 30.35
C ALA A 85 -14.24 4.32 29.55
N VAL A 86 -13.01 4.32 29.01
CA VAL A 86 -12.47 3.20 28.22
C VAL A 86 -12.11 2.00 29.10
N LEU A 87 -11.78 2.21 30.38
CA LEU A 87 -11.43 1.12 31.31
C LEU A 87 -12.66 0.36 31.85
N PHE A 88 -13.86 0.95 31.83
CA PHE A 88 -15.09 0.29 32.29
C PHE A 88 -15.91 -0.40 31.18
N GLY A 89 -15.63 -0.11 29.90
CA GLY A 89 -16.37 -0.65 28.75
C GLY A 89 -15.94 -2.05 28.28
N LEU A 90 -14.85 -2.61 28.81
CA LEU A 90 -14.24 -3.86 28.31
C LEU A 90 -14.71 -5.15 29.04
N VAL A 91 -15.77 -5.11 29.85
CA VAL A 91 -16.18 -6.27 30.69
C VAL A 91 -17.52 -6.91 30.30
N ILE A 92 -18.26 -6.42 29.29
CA ILE A 92 -19.52 -7.05 28.90
C ILE A 92 -19.58 -7.23 27.38
N ILE A 93 -19.17 -8.42 26.92
CA ILE A 93 -19.89 -9.33 26.02
C ILE A 93 -19.03 -10.61 25.96
N SER A 94 -19.31 -11.52 26.89
CA SER A 94 -18.94 -12.93 26.85
C SER A 94 -20.23 -13.70 26.57
N GLN A 95 -20.11 -14.79 25.80
CA GLN A 95 -21.11 -15.82 25.49
C GLN A 95 -22.03 -15.56 24.28
N ILE A 96 -21.62 -16.07 23.11
CA ILE A 96 -22.56 -16.72 22.18
C ILE A 96 -21.94 -18.04 21.71
N SER A 97 -22.74 -19.09 21.88
CA SER A 97 -22.47 -20.51 21.76
C SER A 97 -22.31 -20.98 20.31
N ASN A 98 -21.36 -21.91 20.06
CA ASN A 98 -21.29 -22.69 18.83
C ASN A 98 -22.24 -23.90 18.88
N PRO A 99 -23.09 -24.13 17.85
CA PRO A 99 -23.75 -25.42 17.66
C PRO A 99 -22.85 -26.44 16.93
N PRO A 100 -23.16 -27.75 17.03
CA PRO A 100 -22.27 -28.84 16.68
C PRO A 100 -22.21 -29.13 15.17
N VAL A 101 -21.04 -29.61 14.72
CA VAL A 101 -20.78 -30.10 13.37
C VAL A 101 -20.88 -31.62 13.37
N ASP A 102 -21.83 -32.18 12.63
CA ASP A 102 -21.85 -33.60 12.31
C ASP A 102 -21.17 -33.85 10.96
N PRO A 103 -20.23 -34.82 10.87
CA PRO A 103 -19.60 -35.22 9.62
C PRO A 103 -20.17 -36.56 9.14
N ALA A 104 -20.82 -36.58 7.97
CA ALA A 104 -21.02 -37.82 7.23
C ALA A 104 -21.31 -37.56 5.75
N GLY A 105 -20.47 -38.13 4.88
CA GLY A 105 -21.00 -38.90 3.77
C GLY A 105 -20.55 -38.55 2.35
N HIS A 106 -19.54 -39.31 1.91
CA HIS A 106 -19.44 -40.00 0.61
C HIS A 106 -19.18 -39.22 -0.68
N GLU A 107 -17.91 -39.31 -1.09
CA GLU A 107 -17.43 -40.05 -2.28
C GLU A 107 -18.08 -39.79 -3.65
N ALA A 108 -17.26 -39.13 -4.46
CA ALA A 108 -16.79 -39.58 -5.78
C ALA A 108 -17.82 -40.03 -6.83
N ARG A 109 -17.87 -39.26 -7.92
CA ARG A 109 -17.88 -39.86 -9.27
C ARG A 109 -17.31 -38.91 -10.32
N GLU A 110 -16.10 -39.22 -10.77
CA GLU A 110 -15.54 -38.80 -12.05
C GLU A 110 -16.44 -39.26 -13.20
N LYS A 111 -16.58 -38.39 -14.23
CA LYS A 111 -16.61 -38.82 -15.63
C LYS A 111 -15.96 -37.77 -16.53
N THR A 112 -14.78 -38.12 -16.98
CA THR A 112 -14.13 -37.86 -18.28
C THR A 112 -15.10 -37.55 -19.42
N MET A 113 -14.82 -36.54 -20.26
CA MET A 113 -14.57 -36.79 -21.69
C MET A 113 -13.90 -35.62 -22.41
N ASP A 114 -12.95 -36.02 -23.22
CA ASP A 114 -12.01 -35.30 -24.06
C ASP A 114 -12.62 -34.62 -25.30
N GLN A 115 -11.86 -33.62 -25.75
CA GLN A 115 -11.61 -33.20 -27.15
C GLN A 115 -12.72 -32.52 -27.95
N LYS A 116 -12.42 -31.31 -28.45
CA LYS A 116 -11.91 -31.15 -29.84
C LYS A 116 -11.63 -29.67 -30.14
N ALA A 117 -10.35 -29.36 -30.31
CA ALA A 117 -9.90 -28.13 -30.96
C ALA A 117 -9.66 -28.45 -32.43
N ASP A 118 -10.37 -27.76 -33.32
CA ASP A 118 -10.04 -27.65 -34.73
C ASP A 118 -9.84 -26.16 -35.05
N SER A 119 -8.71 -25.89 -35.69
CA SER A 119 -8.25 -24.62 -36.21
C SER A 119 -9.14 -24.07 -37.33
N ALA A 120 -9.26 -22.75 -37.44
CA ALA A 120 -8.53 -21.94 -38.42
C ALA A 120 -9.26 -20.64 -38.84
N SER A 121 -8.42 -19.64 -39.11
CA SER A 121 -8.54 -18.68 -40.22
C SER A 121 -9.34 -17.39 -40.01
N ALA A 122 -8.59 -16.36 -39.59
CA ALA A 122 -8.41 -15.07 -40.27
C ALA A 122 -9.62 -14.37 -40.92
N LEU A 123 -9.91 -13.16 -40.44
CA LEU A 123 -9.75 -11.95 -41.26
C LEU A 123 -9.65 -10.72 -40.36
N ALA A 124 -8.46 -10.11 -40.34
CA ALA A 124 -8.25 -8.77 -39.82
C ALA A 124 -8.58 -7.79 -40.95
N GLU A 125 -9.64 -7.02 -40.78
CA GLU A 125 -9.99 -5.94 -41.70
C GLU A 125 -9.73 -4.60 -41.02
N SER A 126 -8.97 -3.80 -41.76
CA SER A 126 -8.50 -2.45 -41.50
C SER A 126 -9.61 -1.49 -41.05
N VAL A 127 -9.37 -0.75 -39.96
CA VAL A 127 -10.12 0.47 -39.65
C VAL A 127 -9.17 1.65 -39.69
N ASP A 128 -9.35 2.38 -40.78
CA ASP A 128 -9.05 3.78 -41.11
C ASP A 128 -8.62 4.69 -39.94
N ASP A 129 -7.45 5.32 -40.12
CA ASP A 129 -6.89 6.38 -39.31
C ASP A 129 -7.70 7.68 -39.50
N ASN A 130 -8.69 7.88 -38.63
CA ASN A 130 -9.21 9.20 -38.32
C ASN A 130 -9.20 9.39 -36.80
N GLU A 131 -8.04 9.74 -36.27
CA GLU A 131 -7.88 10.15 -34.87
C GLU A 131 -8.53 11.51 -34.65
N VAL A 132 -9.86 11.48 -34.49
CA VAL A 132 -10.61 12.54 -33.82
C VAL A 132 -10.04 12.62 -32.39
N PRO A 133 -9.52 13.79 -31.94
CA PRO A 133 -9.01 13.91 -30.59
C PRO A 133 -10.12 13.49 -29.61
N PRO A 134 -9.81 12.66 -28.60
CA PRO A 134 -10.82 12.12 -27.70
C PRO A 134 -11.63 13.28 -27.09
N PRO A 135 -12.97 13.24 -27.13
CA PRO A 135 -13.77 14.25 -26.46
C PRO A 135 -13.38 14.28 -24.99
N ALA A 136 -13.09 15.48 -24.48
CA ALA A 136 -12.66 15.76 -23.10
C ALA A 136 -13.70 15.37 -22.02
N ASP A 137 -14.84 14.80 -22.44
CA ASP A 137 -15.96 14.38 -21.59
C ASP A 137 -15.97 12.89 -21.26
N ARG A 138 -14.98 12.10 -21.72
CA ARG A 138 -14.87 10.68 -21.36
C ARG A 138 -14.29 10.53 -19.96
N SER A 139 -15.09 9.98 -19.05
CA SER A 139 -14.67 9.61 -17.70
C SER A 139 -13.58 8.53 -17.75
N ASN A 140 -12.50 8.71 -16.99
CA ASN A 140 -11.45 7.68 -16.80
C ASN A 140 -11.87 6.56 -15.84
N TRP A 141 -13.11 6.63 -15.33
CA TRP A 141 -13.65 5.71 -14.36
C TRP A 141 -14.33 4.50 -15.04
N THR A 142 -14.02 3.32 -14.55
CA THR A 142 -14.66 2.05 -14.91
C THR A 142 -15.56 1.60 -13.77
N TYR A 143 -16.79 1.18 -14.08
CA TYR A 143 -17.78 0.76 -13.10
C TYR A 143 -18.07 -0.74 -13.25
N ASN A 144 -18.15 -1.47 -12.14
CA ASN A 144 -18.54 -2.88 -12.14
C ASN A 144 -19.53 -3.18 -11.02
N GLU A 145 -20.35 -4.19 -11.27
CA GLU A 145 -21.32 -4.76 -10.34
C GLU A 145 -21.03 -6.26 -10.22
N ASN A 146 -20.95 -6.78 -8.99
CA ASN A 146 -20.71 -8.20 -8.73
C ASN A 146 -21.65 -8.71 -7.64
N GLU A 147 -22.44 -9.73 -7.97
CA GLU A 147 -23.37 -10.37 -7.04
C GLU A 147 -22.65 -11.46 -6.23
N ASP A 148 -22.56 -11.28 -4.91
CA ASP A 148 -22.26 -12.34 -3.96
C ASP A 148 -23.48 -13.26 -3.85
N ARG A 149 -23.52 -14.29 -4.69
CA ARG A 149 -24.61 -15.28 -4.74
C ARG A 149 -24.81 -16.04 -3.43
N MET A 150 -23.79 -16.11 -2.58
CA MET A 150 -23.91 -16.78 -1.27
C MET A 150 -24.73 -15.95 -0.30
N ARG A 151 -24.65 -14.61 -0.39
CA ARG A 151 -25.36 -13.68 0.49
C ARG A 151 -26.54 -12.99 -0.19
N GLY A 152 -26.71 -13.14 -1.50
CA GLY A 152 -27.69 -12.40 -2.31
C GLY A 152 -27.44 -10.90 -2.26
N GLN A 153 -26.16 -10.49 -2.19
CA GLN A 153 -25.76 -9.09 -2.01
C GLN A 153 -24.93 -8.64 -3.20
N THR A 154 -25.22 -7.45 -3.71
CA THR A 154 -24.46 -6.87 -4.81
C THR A 154 -23.38 -5.93 -4.29
N VAL A 155 -22.16 -6.10 -4.77
CA VAL A 155 -21.02 -5.19 -4.58
C VAL A 155 -20.88 -4.32 -5.81
N TYR A 156 -20.76 -3.02 -5.60
CA TYR A 156 -20.54 -2.05 -6.67
C TYR A 156 -19.17 -1.41 -6.53
N THR A 157 -18.54 -1.10 -7.66
CA THR A 157 -17.20 -0.50 -7.68
C THR A 157 -17.08 0.57 -8.76
N ALA A 158 -16.32 1.62 -8.45
CA ALA A 158 -15.81 2.60 -9.41
C ALA A 158 -14.27 2.62 -9.31
N SER A 159 -13.59 2.33 -10.41
CA SER A 159 -12.13 2.22 -10.46
C SER A 159 -11.52 3.22 -11.43
N ILE A 160 -10.40 3.82 -11.06
CA ILE A 160 -9.60 4.68 -11.92
C ILE A 160 -8.13 4.27 -11.86
N ARG A 161 -7.48 4.23 -13.02
CA ARG A 161 -6.07 3.86 -13.17
C ARG A 161 -5.20 5.10 -13.33
N SER A 162 -3.98 5.07 -12.83
CA SER A 162 -3.06 6.20 -12.91
C SER A 162 -2.75 6.59 -14.36
N GLU A 163 -2.56 7.88 -14.62
CA GLU A 163 -2.19 8.39 -15.95
C GLU A 163 -0.73 8.01 -16.27
N ASN A 164 0.14 8.14 -15.27
CA ASN A 164 1.55 7.80 -15.37
C ASN A 164 1.82 6.31 -15.10
N THR A 165 3.00 5.89 -15.53
CA THR A 165 3.65 4.64 -15.12
C THR A 165 4.88 4.95 -14.28
N VAL A 166 5.26 4.01 -13.43
CA VAL A 166 6.56 4.02 -12.73
C VAL A 166 7.26 2.70 -13.03
N ASN A 167 8.57 2.71 -13.25
CA ASN A 167 9.31 1.48 -13.53
C ASN A 167 9.83 0.86 -12.24
N PHE A 168 9.53 -0.41 -12.03
CA PHE A 168 10.08 -1.23 -10.94
C PHE A 168 11.20 -2.13 -11.47
N GLY A 169 12.21 -2.36 -10.64
CA GLY A 169 13.23 -3.37 -10.87
C GLY A 169 12.78 -4.77 -10.46
N PHE A 170 13.70 -5.72 -10.55
CA PHE A 170 13.49 -7.08 -10.04
C PHE A 170 13.13 -7.03 -8.54
N PRO A 171 12.09 -7.75 -8.07
CA PRO A 171 11.40 -8.88 -8.72
C PRO A 171 10.14 -8.52 -9.54
N TYR A 172 9.71 -7.26 -9.58
CA TYR A 172 8.45 -6.87 -10.24
C TYR A 172 8.62 -6.51 -11.71
N SER A 173 9.81 -5.98 -12.06
CA SER A 173 10.33 -5.75 -13.41
C SER A 173 9.33 -5.15 -14.40
N GLY A 174 9.42 -3.83 -14.59
CA GLY A 174 8.75 -3.11 -15.68
C GLY A 174 7.82 -2.00 -15.20
N ALA A 175 7.06 -1.47 -16.16
CA ALA A 175 6.14 -0.36 -15.93
C ALA A 175 4.94 -0.82 -15.10
N GLN A 176 4.70 -0.13 -13.98
CA GLN A 176 3.59 -0.35 -13.08
C GLN A 176 2.65 0.85 -13.09
N ARG A 177 1.35 0.58 -12.97
CA ARG A 177 0.32 1.58 -12.67
C ARG A 177 -0.39 1.26 -11.37
N MET A 178 -0.89 2.31 -10.74
CA MET A 178 -1.75 2.18 -9.57
C MET A 178 -3.22 2.31 -9.99
N THR A 179 -4.10 1.62 -9.29
CA THR A 179 -5.55 1.77 -9.41
C THR A 179 -6.12 2.22 -8.07
N ILE A 180 -7.00 3.22 -8.10
CA ILE A 180 -7.87 3.57 -6.96
C ILE A 180 -9.24 2.96 -7.24
N GLN A 181 -9.82 2.25 -6.28
CA GLN A 181 -11.17 1.73 -6.35
C GLN A 181 -12.00 2.25 -5.19
N LEU A 182 -13.15 2.82 -5.50
CA LEU A 182 -14.22 3.06 -4.55
C LEU A 182 -15.13 1.82 -4.59
N ARG A 183 -15.40 1.22 -3.44
CA ARG A 183 -16.23 0.01 -3.34
C ARG A 183 -17.35 0.22 -2.35
N LYS A 184 -18.56 -0.20 -2.71
CA LYS A 184 -19.72 -0.29 -1.82
C LYS A 184 -20.12 -1.75 -1.70
N SER A 185 -19.96 -2.30 -0.50
CA SER A 185 -20.27 -3.68 -0.20
C SER A 185 -21.23 -3.74 0.98
N PRO A 186 -22.38 -4.43 0.86
CA PRO A 186 -23.25 -4.67 2.02
C PRO A 186 -22.57 -5.50 3.13
N ALA A 187 -21.57 -6.33 2.78
CA ALA A 187 -20.84 -7.16 3.72
C ALA A 187 -19.65 -6.44 4.38
N HIS A 188 -18.99 -5.52 3.67
CA HIS A 188 -17.73 -4.89 4.10
C HIS A 188 -17.81 -3.38 4.30
N GLY A 189 -18.93 -2.74 3.94
CA GLY A 189 -19.10 -1.29 3.97
C GLY A 189 -18.54 -0.60 2.74
N ASN A 190 -18.24 0.69 2.89
CA ASN A 190 -17.66 1.52 1.83
C ASN A 190 -16.14 1.57 2.01
N ASP A 191 -15.40 1.20 0.97
CA ASP A 191 -13.94 1.18 0.97
C ASP A 191 -13.36 2.13 -0.09
N VAL A 192 -12.15 2.61 0.19
CA VAL A 192 -11.24 3.15 -0.83
C VAL A 192 -10.01 2.27 -0.83
N ILE A 193 -9.74 1.64 -1.96
CA ILE A 193 -8.71 0.61 -2.11
C ILE A 193 -7.67 1.08 -3.13
N PHE A 194 -6.41 0.89 -2.81
CA PHE A 194 -5.27 1.21 -3.68
C PHE A 194 -4.59 -0.09 -4.11
N PHE A 195 -4.45 -0.30 -5.41
CA PHE A 195 -3.82 -1.47 -6.01
C PHE A 195 -2.58 -1.05 -6.79
N ILE A 196 -1.47 -1.78 -6.63
CA ILE A 196 -0.37 -1.76 -7.60
C ILE A 196 -0.42 -3.03 -8.45
N GLU A 197 -0.14 -2.95 -9.75
CA GLU A 197 -0.21 -4.14 -10.62
C GLU A 197 0.75 -5.25 -10.19
N ASN A 198 2.02 -4.90 -10.00
CA ASN A 198 3.02 -5.80 -9.43
C ASN A 198 3.87 -4.98 -8.45
N GLY A 199 4.05 -5.49 -7.24
CA GLY A 199 4.76 -4.77 -6.21
C GLY A 199 4.50 -5.34 -4.82
N GLN A 200 5.11 -4.71 -3.84
CA GLN A 200 4.77 -4.88 -2.44
C GLN A 200 4.73 -3.50 -1.80
N ILE A 201 3.54 -3.08 -1.40
CA ILE A 201 3.35 -1.87 -0.62
C ILE A 201 4.02 -2.08 0.73
N MET A 202 4.95 -1.18 1.07
CA MET A 202 5.64 -1.21 2.34
C MET A 202 4.70 -0.72 3.43
N CYS A 203 4.34 -1.63 4.31
CA CYS A 203 3.57 -1.35 5.51
C CYS A 203 4.46 -1.54 6.73
N ASP A 204 4.26 -0.71 7.75
CA ASP A 204 4.73 -0.98 9.09
C ASP A 204 3.90 -2.12 9.73
N VAL A 205 4.06 -2.34 11.04
CA VAL A 205 3.42 -3.45 11.77
C VAL A 205 1.88 -3.37 11.71
N TYR A 206 1.32 -2.17 11.64
CA TYR A 206 -0.13 -1.95 11.71
C TYR A 206 -0.69 -1.29 10.44
N ASP A 207 0.05 -0.39 9.83
CA ASP A 207 -0.39 0.54 8.79
C ASP A 207 0.59 0.63 7.62
N CYS A 208 0.08 0.94 6.44
CA CYS A 208 0.91 1.44 5.34
C CYS A 208 0.75 2.95 5.30
N ILE A 209 1.87 3.67 5.49
CA ILE A 209 1.88 5.13 5.52
C ILE A 209 2.34 5.66 4.17
N GLY A 210 1.58 6.59 3.62
CA GLY A 210 1.91 7.34 2.41
C GLY A 210 1.43 8.78 2.49
N ALA A 211 1.39 9.42 1.33
CA ALA A 211 0.79 10.73 1.16
C ALA A 211 -0.25 10.70 0.04
N ILE A 212 -1.28 11.53 0.17
CA ILE A 212 -2.27 11.75 -0.86
C ILE A 212 -2.48 13.25 -1.01
N SER A 213 -2.54 13.73 -2.24
CA SER A 213 -2.78 15.12 -2.58
C SER A 213 -4.04 15.26 -3.40
N PHE A 214 -4.90 16.20 -3.01
CA PHE A 214 -6.12 16.58 -3.70
C PHE A 214 -5.95 18.01 -4.23
N ASP A 215 -5.82 18.16 -5.55
CA ASP A 215 -5.57 19.44 -6.22
C ASP A 215 -4.39 20.24 -5.62
N GLY A 216 -3.34 19.54 -5.22
CA GLY A 216 -2.12 20.12 -4.63
C GLY A 216 -2.13 20.22 -3.09
N ASN A 217 -3.24 19.90 -2.43
CA ASN A 217 -3.32 19.85 -0.97
C ASN A 217 -2.95 18.47 -0.46
N THR A 218 -1.69 18.32 -0.02
CA THR A 218 -1.14 17.05 0.46
C THR A 218 -1.49 16.78 1.92
N GLU A 219 -1.91 15.55 2.20
CA GLU A 219 -2.13 15.03 3.54
C GLU A 219 -1.62 13.60 3.69
N ARG A 220 -1.59 13.12 4.93
CA ARG A 220 -1.17 11.75 5.25
C ARG A 220 -2.22 10.75 4.76
N LEU A 221 -1.77 9.75 4.01
CA LEU A 221 -2.55 8.57 3.67
C LEU A 221 -2.19 7.43 4.63
N THR A 222 -3.20 6.84 5.27
CA THR A 222 -3.03 5.68 6.14
C THR A 222 -3.86 4.53 5.60
N LEU A 223 -3.18 3.42 5.29
CA LEU A 223 -3.79 2.22 4.75
C LEU A 223 -3.70 1.06 5.75
N ALA A 224 -4.71 0.21 5.79
CA ALA A 224 -4.68 -1.11 6.38
C ALA A 224 -4.24 -2.14 5.32
N ARG A 225 -3.57 -3.19 5.77
CA ARG A 225 -3.20 -4.33 4.93
C ARG A 225 -4.44 -5.12 4.50
N SER A 226 -4.34 -5.81 3.37
CA SER A 226 -5.36 -6.76 2.96
C SER A 226 -5.48 -7.92 3.95
N ALA A 227 -6.70 -8.37 4.21
CA ALA A 227 -6.99 -9.46 5.15
C ALA A 227 -6.47 -10.82 4.66
N ASP A 228 -6.28 -10.98 3.35
CA ASP A 228 -5.68 -12.16 2.71
C ASP A 228 -4.15 -12.06 2.58
N ASN A 229 -3.54 -11.00 3.13
CA ASN A 229 -2.12 -10.67 3.03
C ASN A 229 -1.61 -10.35 1.62
N ASP A 230 -2.50 -10.05 0.66
CA ASP A 230 -2.06 -9.50 -0.61
C ASP A 230 -1.35 -8.15 -0.38
N SER A 231 -0.06 -8.12 -0.66
CA SER A 231 0.78 -6.95 -0.44
C SER A 231 0.71 -5.91 -1.57
N THR A 232 -0.02 -6.21 -2.65
CA THR A 232 -0.29 -5.25 -3.72
C THR A 232 -1.47 -4.32 -3.39
N ILE A 233 -2.18 -4.59 -2.29
CA ILE A 233 -3.44 -3.95 -1.93
C ILE A 233 -3.32 -3.21 -0.59
N GLY A 234 -3.79 -1.97 -0.55
CA GLY A 234 -3.95 -1.21 0.68
C GLY A 234 -5.35 -0.58 0.79
N PHE A 235 -5.98 -0.70 1.96
CA PHE A 235 -7.32 -0.19 2.24
C PHE A 235 -7.25 1.10 3.03
N ALA A 236 -7.84 2.19 2.57
CA ALA A 236 -7.87 3.43 3.35
C ALA A 236 -8.51 3.20 4.73
N ARG A 237 -7.83 3.61 5.81
CA ARG A 237 -8.43 3.54 7.15
C ARG A 237 -9.61 4.48 7.35
N TYR A 238 -9.67 5.56 6.57
CA TYR A 238 -10.72 6.57 6.61
C TYR A 238 -11.41 6.71 5.25
N PRO A 239 -12.07 5.64 4.76
CA PRO A 239 -12.52 5.56 3.37
C PRO A 239 -13.53 6.65 3.04
N GLU A 240 -14.47 6.94 3.93
CA GLU A 240 -15.48 8.00 3.76
C GLU A 240 -14.87 9.40 3.57
N ALA A 241 -13.82 9.72 4.33
CA ALA A 241 -13.16 11.02 4.22
C ALA A 241 -12.38 11.14 2.91
N ILE A 242 -11.67 10.08 2.53
CA ILE A 242 -10.91 10.02 1.28
C ILE A 242 -11.85 10.06 0.07
N ALA A 243 -12.92 9.25 0.06
CA ALA A 243 -13.86 9.17 -1.05
C ALA A 243 -14.56 10.51 -1.33
N ARG A 244 -14.94 11.26 -0.28
CA ARG A 244 -15.50 12.62 -0.45
C ARG A 244 -14.51 13.60 -1.07
N LYS A 245 -13.22 13.49 -0.74
CA LYS A 245 -12.18 14.34 -1.33
C LYS A 245 -11.89 13.94 -2.78
N ILE A 246 -11.81 12.65 -3.08
CA ILE A 246 -11.73 12.13 -4.46
C ILE A 246 -12.90 12.65 -5.30
N LYS A 247 -14.12 12.61 -4.77
CA LYS A 247 -15.33 13.12 -5.44
C LYS A 247 -15.23 14.60 -5.81
N SER A 248 -14.55 15.39 -4.96
CA SER A 248 -14.50 16.85 -5.09
C SER A 248 -13.28 17.34 -5.85
N ALA A 249 -12.31 16.47 -6.11
CA ALA A 249 -11.03 16.82 -6.72
C ALA A 249 -10.99 16.48 -8.20
N ASP A 250 -10.33 17.33 -8.99
CA ASP A 250 -10.06 17.05 -10.39
C ASP A 250 -8.80 16.20 -10.55
N LYS A 251 -7.81 16.43 -9.67
CA LYS A 251 -6.52 15.77 -9.68
C LYS A 251 -6.21 15.16 -8.32
N VAL A 252 -5.85 13.88 -8.36
CA VAL A 252 -5.34 13.17 -7.19
C VAL A 252 -3.92 12.70 -7.48
N ALA A 253 -3.03 12.88 -6.51
CA ALA A 253 -1.70 12.27 -6.52
C ALA A 253 -1.53 11.40 -5.28
N VAL A 254 -1.01 10.18 -5.45
CA VAL A 254 -0.77 9.23 -4.36
C VAL A 254 0.71 8.91 -4.34
N GLU A 255 1.33 9.04 -3.17
CA GLU A 255 2.69 8.58 -2.90
C GLU A 255 2.66 7.42 -1.91
N LEU A 256 3.19 6.28 -2.34
CA LEU A 256 3.36 5.10 -1.49
C LEU A 256 4.79 4.57 -1.63
N SER A 257 5.25 3.88 -0.59
CA SER A 257 6.56 3.23 -0.57
C SER A 257 6.41 1.77 -0.98
N PHE A 258 7.34 1.29 -1.81
CA PHE A 258 7.33 -0.09 -2.31
C PHE A 258 8.66 -0.78 -2.01
N TYR A 259 8.61 -2.10 -1.78
CA TYR A 259 9.79 -2.90 -1.46
C TYR A 259 10.85 -2.76 -2.57
N ARG A 260 12.08 -2.39 -2.18
CA ARG A 260 13.24 -2.12 -3.07
C ARG A 260 13.11 -0.96 -4.06
N GLU A 261 11.94 -0.32 -4.13
CA GLU A 261 11.72 0.83 -5.01
C GLU A 261 11.76 2.15 -4.24
N GLY A 262 11.42 2.13 -2.95
CA GLY A 262 11.19 3.35 -2.17
C GLY A 262 9.89 4.02 -2.57
N SER A 263 9.79 5.33 -2.39
CA SER A 263 8.56 6.08 -2.65
C SER A 263 8.35 6.30 -4.14
N ARG A 264 7.10 6.11 -4.59
CA ARG A 264 6.66 6.30 -5.98
C ARG A 264 5.34 7.04 -5.99
N GLN A 265 5.20 7.92 -6.99
CA GLN A 265 4.04 8.79 -7.13
C GLN A 265 3.20 8.38 -8.33
N PHE A 266 1.89 8.38 -8.13
CA PHE A 266 0.89 8.07 -9.15
C PHE A 266 -0.09 9.22 -9.26
N PHE A 267 -0.39 9.62 -10.50
CA PHE A 267 -1.25 10.75 -10.81
C PHE A 267 -2.54 10.27 -11.45
N PHE A 268 -3.65 10.90 -11.08
CA PHE A 268 -4.99 10.54 -11.51
C PHE A 268 -5.78 11.80 -11.87
N ASN A 269 -6.48 11.76 -13.00
CA ASN A 269 -7.52 12.72 -13.33
C ASN A 269 -8.87 12.15 -12.91
N THR A 270 -9.34 12.58 -11.74
CA THR A 270 -10.53 12.06 -11.06
C THR A 270 -11.83 12.73 -11.48
N THR A 271 -11.78 13.64 -12.46
CA THR A 271 -12.97 14.29 -13.02
C THR A 271 -14.00 13.28 -13.53
N ASN A 272 -15.25 13.76 -13.66
CA ASN A 272 -16.35 12.98 -14.22
C ASN A 272 -16.64 11.65 -13.48
N LEU A 273 -16.38 11.60 -12.17
CA LEU A 273 -16.83 10.51 -11.30
C LEU A 273 -18.37 10.53 -11.18
N GLN A 274 -19.01 9.46 -11.65
CA GLN A 274 -20.45 9.24 -11.53
C GLN A 274 -20.76 8.63 -10.17
N TRP A 275 -20.95 9.49 -9.17
CA TRP A 275 -21.08 9.07 -7.77
C TRP A 275 -22.21 8.09 -7.49
N ASP A 276 -23.31 8.17 -8.25
CA ASP A 276 -24.49 7.34 -8.04
C ASP A 276 -24.40 5.97 -8.75
N ARG A 277 -23.28 5.69 -9.45
CA ARG A 277 -23.07 4.42 -10.19
C ARG A 277 -22.25 3.39 -9.41
N PHE A 278 -22.00 3.62 -8.12
CA PHE A 278 -21.39 2.63 -7.24
C PHE A 278 -21.91 2.69 -5.79
#